data_AF-A0A9D0HFN2-F1
#
_entry.id   AF-A0A9D0HFN2-F1
#
_cell.length_a   1.000
_cell.length_b   1.000
_cell.length_c   1.000
_cell.angle_alpha   90.00
_cell.angle_beta   90.00
_cell.angle_gamma   90.00
#
_symmetry.space_group_name_H-M   'P 1'
#
loop_
_entity.id
_entity.type
_entity.pdbx_description
1 polymer ?
#
loop_
_entity_poly.entity_id
_entity_poly.type
_entity_poly.pdbx_seq_one_letter_code
_entity_poly.pdbx_strand_id
1 'polypeptide(L)'
;MARPDPALPLRVPTADRKQPPREADGPRLRLVVSKGRLGVELQQPATLGALRVDGMALAYRDVRFPVDLSRGTVAFRNRRGQLEQLRIGLDTAQLQARLSQRCVDLLAPGRPTQVVVAPVSDGWTVGIGAAGCALCFDVLVAPLDEDVRLLVCNARTLGVQAVARSLALRALLRVCKPWATAVGGVVIVERAASRVVQQLLPLAGMRAPSVAGWRWHALDLAVNVAQLSGGT
;
A
#
# COMPACT_ATOMS: atom_id res chain seq x y z
N MET A 1 60.46 47.28 6.04
CA MET A 1 59.14 47.21 6.69
C MET A 1 58.39 46.01 6.11
N ALA A 2 58.40 44.88 6.82
CA ALA A 2 57.76 43.64 6.39
C ALA A 2 56.28 43.64 6.81
N ARG A 3 55.38 43.36 5.87
CA ARG A 3 53.94 43.15 6.14
C ARG A 3 53.74 41.77 6.78
N PRO A 4 53.01 41.64 7.89
CA PRO A 4 52.63 40.34 8.43
C PRO A 4 51.50 39.70 7.59
N ASP A 5 51.64 38.40 7.42
CA ASP A 5 50.77 37.44 6.72
C ASP A 5 49.36 37.38 7.36
N PRO A 6 48.25 37.38 6.59
CA PRO A 6 46.93 37.27 7.18
C PRO A 6 46.67 35.85 7.70
N ALA A 7 46.32 35.79 8.99
CA ALA A 7 45.96 34.58 9.72
C ALA A 7 44.96 33.69 8.97
N LEU A 8 45.33 32.42 8.75
CA LEU A 8 44.45 31.37 8.29
C LEU A 8 43.32 31.14 9.32
N PRO A 9 42.03 31.12 8.92
CA PRO A 9 40.97 30.75 9.84
C PRO A 9 41.05 29.25 10.17
N LEU A 10 41.17 28.95 11.46
CA LEU A 10 41.05 27.60 12.01
C LEU A 10 39.68 27.02 11.62
N ARG A 11 39.68 25.98 10.77
CA ARG A 11 38.51 25.13 10.53
C ARG A 11 38.15 24.42 11.83
N VAL A 12 37.08 24.86 12.48
CA VAL A 12 36.41 24.09 13.53
C VAL A 12 35.74 22.89 12.86
N PRO A 13 36.06 21.64 13.23
CA PRO A 13 35.31 20.49 12.73
C PRO A 13 33.87 20.60 13.21
N THR A 14 32.94 20.78 12.28
CA THR A 14 31.51 20.68 12.57
C THR A 14 31.28 19.23 12.96
N ALA A 15 31.04 18.98 14.26
CA ALA A 15 30.64 17.67 14.73
C ALA A 15 29.35 17.31 13.99
N ASP A 16 29.45 16.35 13.08
CA ASP A 16 28.32 15.63 12.51
C ASP A 16 27.48 15.14 13.70
N ARG A 17 26.39 15.86 13.99
CA ARG A 17 25.30 15.30 14.77
C ARG A 17 24.79 14.14 13.94
N LYS A 18 25.31 12.93 14.22
CA LYS A 18 24.69 11.67 13.85
C LYS A 18 23.25 11.75 14.31
N GLN A 19 22.37 12.04 13.37
CA GLN A 19 20.95 11.92 13.53
C GLN A 19 20.71 10.50 14.06
N PRO A 20 19.96 10.33 15.17
CA PRO A 20 19.68 8.99 15.67
C PRO A 20 19.10 8.17 14.52
N PRO A 21 19.50 6.89 14.36
CA PRO A 21 18.95 6.04 13.33
C PRO A 21 17.42 6.11 13.40
N ARG A 22 16.74 6.38 12.27
CA ARG A 22 15.28 6.22 12.20
C ARG A 22 14.95 4.86 12.80
N GLU A 23 14.12 4.85 13.84
CA GLU A 23 13.59 3.60 14.42
C GLU A 23 13.10 2.72 13.26
N ALA A 24 13.52 1.45 13.25
CA ALA A 24 13.39 0.53 12.13
C ALA A 24 12.09 0.72 11.33
N ASP A 25 12.22 0.98 10.02
CA ASP A 25 11.17 1.24 9.00
C ASP A 25 10.14 0.08 8.81
N GLY A 26 10.12 -0.91 9.70
CA GLY A 26 9.26 -2.09 9.64
C GLY A 26 7.92 -1.93 10.39
N PRO A 27 6.90 -2.70 10.02
CA PRO A 27 5.63 -2.74 10.75
C PRO A 27 5.85 -3.17 12.20
N ARG A 28 5.28 -2.42 13.15
CA ARG A 28 5.33 -2.77 14.58
C ARG A 28 4.17 -3.69 14.93
N LEU A 29 4.49 -4.79 15.60
CA LEU A 29 3.54 -5.82 15.96
C LEU A 29 3.49 -5.99 17.48
N ARG A 30 2.30 -6.23 18.02
CA ARG A 30 2.10 -6.55 19.43
C ARG A 30 1.49 -7.95 19.58
N LEU A 31 1.87 -8.65 20.64
CA LEU A 31 1.18 -9.86 21.04
C LEU A 31 -0.16 -9.51 21.68
N VAL A 32 -1.17 -10.32 21.41
CA VAL A 32 -2.48 -10.23 22.03
C VAL A 32 -2.86 -11.60 22.59
N VAL A 33 -3.29 -11.59 23.84
CA VAL A 33 -3.76 -12.78 24.56
C VAL A 33 -5.17 -12.50 25.06
N SER A 34 -6.14 -13.33 24.70
CA SER A 34 -7.53 -13.18 25.12
C SER A 34 -8.17 -14.54 25.34
N LYS A 35 -8.76 -14.79 26.52
CA LYS A 35 -9.52 -16.02 26.90
C LYS A 35 -9.19 -17.29 26.07
N GLY A 36 -7.95 -17.78 26.14
CA GLY A 36 -7.50 -19.01 25.46
C GLY A 36 -7.08 -18.86 23.99
N ARG A 37 -6.99 -17.63 23.47
CA ARG A 37 -6.49 -17.29 22.14
C ARG A 37 -5.21 -16.50 22.28
N LEU A 38 -4.27 -16.81 21.40
CA LEU A 38 -3.02 -16.11 21.24
C LEU A 38 -2.91 -15.60 19.81
N GLY A 39 -2.51 -14.35 19.66
CA GLY A 39 -2.41 -13.71 18.37
C GLY A 39 -1.38 -12.59 18.32
N VAL A 40 -1.29 -11.99 17.14
CA VAL A 40 -0.47 -10.81 16.87
C VAL A 40 -1.32 -9.79 16.13
N GLU A 41 -1.19 -8.54 16.53
CA GLU A 41 -1.84 -7.41 15.88
C GLU A 41 -0.83 -6.38 15.41
N LEU A 42 -1.21 -5.67 14.36
CA LEU A 42 -0.51 -4.46 13.93
C LEU A 42 -0.71 -3.35 14.96
N GLN A 43 0.38 -2.86 15.54
CA GLN A 43 0.35 -1.84 16.60
C GLN A 43 0.06 -0.45 16.04
N GLN A 44 0.54 -0.15 14.83
CA GLN A 44 0.35 1.12 14.14
C GLN A 44 0.22 0.89 12.63
N PRO A 45 -0.50 1.76 11.90
CA PRO A 45 -0.61 1.62 10.46
C PRO A 45 0.75 1.50 9.77
N ALA A 46 0.83 0.66 8.75
CA ALA A 46 2.05 0.42 7.99
C ALA A 46 1.83 0.67 6.50
N THR A 47 2.84 1.13 5.78
CA THR A 47 2.72 1.47 4.36
C THR A 47 3.45 0.48 3.46
N LEU A 48 2.81 0.09 2.37
CA LEU A 48 3.33 -0.72 1.27
C LEU A 48 3.17 0.07 -0.04
N GLY A 49 4.05 1.05 -0.25
CA GLY A 49 3.84 2.07 -1.27
C GLY A 49 2.52 2.82 -1.02
N ALA A 50 1.72 3.03 -2.07
CA ALA A 50 0.43 3.71 -1.97
C ALA A 50 -0.64 2.97 -1.14
N LEU A 51 -0.39 1.71 -0.76
CA LEU A 51 -1.26 0.97 0.12
C LEU A 51 -0.88 1.25 1.57
N ARG A 52 -1.86 1.58 2.41
CA ARG A 52 -1.75 1.66 3.85
C ARG A 52 -2.46 0.46 4.46
N VAL A 53 -1.87 -0.17 5.47
CA VAL A 53 -2.48 -1.24 6.25
C VAL A 53 -2.84 -0.65 7.60
N ASP A 54 -4.12 -0.37 7.81
CA ASP A 54 -4.63 0.31 9.00
C ASP A 54 -4.86 -0.64 10.18
N GLY A 55 -5.01 -1.92 9.89
CA GLY A 55 -5.17 -2.94 10.92
C GLY A 55 -4.95 -4.32 10.35
N MET A 56 -4.34 -5.18 11.16
CA MET A 56 -4.19 -6.58 10.85
C MET A 56 -4.15 -7.35 12.16
N ALA A 57 -4.85 -8.47 12.20
CA ALA A 57 -4.85 -9.39 13.32
C ALA A 57 -4.62 -10.82 12.83
N LEU A 58 -3.86 -11.59 13.59
CA LEU A 58 -3.48 -12.97 13.31
C LEU A 58 -3.71 -13.80 14.57
N ALA A 59 -4.15 -15.04 14.44
CA ALA A 59 -4.20 -15.98 15.55
C ALA A 59 -3.33 -17.22 15.33
N TYR A 60 -2.84 -17.77 16.44
CA TYR A 60 -2.14 -19.04 16.47
C TYR A 60 -3.04 -20.09 17.11
N ARG A 61 -3.78 -20.84 16.27
CA ARG A 61 -4.72 -21.87 16.74
C ARG A 61 -4.02 -23.12 17.30
N ASP A 62 -2.78 -23.37 16.89
CA ASP A 62 -2.01 -24.57 17.27
C ASP A 62 -1.09 -24.34 18.48
N VAL A 63 -1.33 -23.31 19.29
CA VAL A 63 -0.56 -23.04 20.51
C VAL A 63 -1.30 -23.62 21.71
N ARG A 64 -0.64 -24.54 22.42
CA ARG A 64 -1.14 -25.11 23.68
C ARG A 64 -0.63 -24.29 24.86
N PHE A 65 -1.47 -24.10 25.87
CA PHE A 65 -1.10 -23.42 27.11
C PHE A 65 -0.59 -24.43 28.15
N PRO A 66 0.32 -24.03 29.05
CA PRO A 66 0.92 -22.70 29.19
C PRO A 66 1.98 -22.39 28.09
N VAL A 67 2.12 -21.11 27.73
CA VAL A 67 3.10 -20.66 26.72
C VAL A 67 3.97 -19.55 27.31
N ASP A 68 5.27 -19.59 27.03
CA ASP A 68 6.22 -18.56 27.43
C ASP A 68 6.06 -17.30 26.55
N LEU A 69 5.70 -16.18 27.19
CA LEU A 69 5.50 -14.88 26.56
C LEU A 69 6.67 -13.91 26.80
N SER A 70 7.72 -14.32 27.51
CA SER A 70 8.86 -13.46 27.89
C SER A 70 9.56 -12.82 26.69
N ARG A 71 9.55 -13.50 25.54
CA ARG A 71 10.18 -13.03 24.28
C ARG A 71 9.25 -12.19 23.40
N GLY A 72 8.02 -11.92 23.82
CA GLY A 72 7.08 -11.13 23.03
C GLY A 72 6.79 -11.77 21.66
N THR A 73 6.59 -10.93 20.64
CA THR A 73 6.31 -11.38 19.26
C THR A 73 7.42 -12.24 18.66
N VAL A 74 8.67 -12.09 19.13
CA VAL A 74 9.84 -12.86 18.66
C VAL A 74 9.67 -14.36 18.90
N ALA A 75 8.96 -14.78 19.96
CA ALA A 75 8.67 -16.20 20.21
C ALA A 75 7.85 -16.85 19.09
N PHE A 76 7.07 -16.07 18.35
CA PHE A 76 6.10 -16.56 17.37
C PHE A 76 6.49 -16.27 15.93
N ARG A 77 7.65 -15.63 15.70
CA ARG A 77 8.10 -15.18 14.37
C ARG A 77 8.19 -16.27 13.31
N ASN A 78 8.53 -17.49 13.73
CA ASN A 78 8.67 -18.65 12.85
C ASN A 78 7.36 -19.46 12.69
N ARG A 79 6.34 -19.17 13.50
CA ARG A 79 5.04 -19.85 13.44
C ARG A 79 4.18 -19.21 12.37
N ARG A 80 3.45 -20.06 11.63
CA ARG A 80 2.42 -19.61 10.68
C ARG A 80 1.12 -19.42 11.45
N GLY A 81 0.66 -18.17 11.57
CA GLY A 81 -0.67 -17.86 12.09
C GLY A 81 -1.76 -18.00 11.03
N GLN A 82 -3.01 -17.74 11.41
CA GLN A 82 -4.15 -17.56 10.51
C GLN A 82 -4.55 -16.08 10.55
N LEU A 83 -4.77 -15.47 9.40
CA LEU A 83 -5.31 -14.11 9.32
C LEU A 83 -6.69 -14.10 10.00
N GLU A 84 -6.97 -13.06 10.79
CA GLU A 84 -8.25 -12.83 11.49
C GLU A 84 -8.86 -11.46 11.19
N GLN A 85 -8.05 -10.54 10.70
CA GLN A 85 -8.53 -9.25 10.22
C GLN A 85 -7.48 -8.65 9.30
N LEU A 86 -7.92 -8.00 8.23
CA LEU A 86 -7.09 -7.10 7.44
C LEU A 86 -7.91 -5.87 7.06
N ARG A 87 -7.37 -4.69 7.36
CA ARG A 87 -7.90 -3.40 6.98
C ARG A 87 -6.83 -2.67 6.19
N ILE A 88 -7.12 -2.36 4.94
CA ILE A 88 -6.20 -1.65 4.05
C ILE A 88 -6.84 -0.37 3.57
N GLY A 89 -6.09 0.70 3.41
CA GLY A 89 -6.53 1.86 2.67
C GLY A 89 -5.54 2.31 1.61
N LEU A 90 -5.94 3.32 0.83
CA LEU A 90 -5.06 3.96 -0.14
C LEU A 90 -4.68 5.35 0.32
N ASP A 91 -3.39 5.63 0.29
CA ASP A 91 -2.86 6.98 0.41
C ASP A 91 -2.98 7.66 -0.97
N THR A 92 -3.91 8.60 -1.08
CA THR A 92 -4.21 9.30 -2.33
C THR A 92 -3.01 10.09 -2.86
N ALA A 93 -2.20 10.68 -1.98
CA ALA A 93 -1.02 11.44 -2.39
C ALA A 93 0.05 10.53 -2.98
N GLN A 94 0.29 9.38 -2.34
CA GLN A 94 1.21 8.36 -2.87
C GLN A 94 0.68 7.71 -4.15
N LEU A 95 -0.62 7.48 -4.24
CA LEU A 95 -1.26 6.97 -5.46
C LEU A 95 -1.09 7.96 -6.62
N GLN A 96 -1.34 9.25 -6.37
CA GLN A 96 -1.14 10.32 -7.34
C GLN A 96 0.32 10.38 -7.81
N ALA A 97 1.28 10.37 -6.88
CA ALA A 97 2.71 10.39 -7.22
C ALA A 97 3.09 9.18 -8.08
N ARG A 98 2.63 7.98 -7.72
CA ARG A 98 2.89 6.75 -8.47
C ARG A 98 2.25 6.79 -9.86
N LEU A 99 1.04 7.31 -10.00
CA LEU A 99 0.38 7.50 -11.29
C LEU A 99 1.15 8.49 -12.16
N SER A 100 1.58 9.63 -11.62
CA SER A 100 2.39 10.62 -12.33
C SER A 100 3.68 10.00 -12.89
N GLN A 101 4.35 9.17 -12.10
CA GLN A 101 5.56 8.45 -12.53
C GLN A 101 5.28 7.39 -13.60
N ARG A 102 4.20 6.62 -13.46
CA ARG A 102 3.89 5.48 -14.33
C ARG A 102 3.15 5.87 -15.62
N CYS A 103 2.57 7.07 -15.67
CA CYS A 103 1.75 7.54 -16.79
C CYS A 103 2.33 8.77 -17.51
N VAL A 104 3.60 9.10 -17.29
CA VAL A 104 4.27 10.30 -17.83
C VAL A 104 4.18 10.43 -19.36
N ASP A 105 4.13 9.31 -20.07
CA ASP A 105 4.09 9.20 -21.53
C ASP A 105 2.71 8.72 -22.05
N LEU A 106 1.71 8.58 -21.18
CA LEU A 106 0.46 7.92 -21.53
C LEU A 106 -0.36 8.71 -22.56
N LEU A 107 -0.44 10.03 -22.40
CA LEU A 107 -1.26 10.90 -23.25
C LEU A 107 -0.43 11.63 -24.30
N ALA A 108 0.73 12.16 -23.90
CA ALA A 108 1.63 12.89 -24.76
C ALA A 108 3.09 12.58 -24.37
N PRO A 109 3.78 11.70 -25.10
CA PRO A 109 5.17 11.35 -24.82
C PRO A 109 6.07 12.58 -24.69
N GLY A 110 6.92 12.60 -23.65
CA GLY A 110 7.87 13.68 -23.40
C GLY A 110 7.28 14.97 -22.83
N ARG A 111 5.97 15.00 -22.53
CA ARG A 111 5.33 16.17 -21.91
C ARG A 111 5.09 15.95 -20.41
N PRO A 112 5.20 17.01 -19.58
CA PRO A 112 4.81 16.92 -18.18
C PRO A 112 3.36 16.46 -18.05
N THR A 113 3.16 15.45 -17.21
CA THR A 113 1.84 14.90 -16.91
C THR A 113 1.44 15.36 -15.50
N GLN A 114 0.24 15.91 -15.38
CA GLN A 114 -0.40 16.21 -14.11
C GLN A 114 -1.41 15.11 -13.81
N VAL A 115 -1.44 14.67 -12.56
CA VAL A 115 -2.41 13.68 -12.08
C VAL A 115 -3.15 14.25 -10.90
N VAL A 116 -4.46 14.02 -10.86
CA VAL A 116 -5.32 14.27 -9.72
C VAL A 116 -6.05 12.96 -9.40
N VAL A 117 -6.10 12.62 -8.12
CA VAL A 117 -6.92 11.53 -7.62
C VAL A 117 -7.82 12.06 -6.52
N ALA A 118 -9.11 11.79 -6.63
CA ALA A 118 -10.11 12.17 -5.63
C ALA A 118 -10.96 10.95 -5.24
N PRO A 119 -11.29 10.79 -3.95
CA PRO A 119 -12.20 9.72 -3.53
C PRO A 119 -13.63 9.98 -4.04
N VAL A 120 -14.34 8.90 -4.37
CA VAL A 120 -15.78 8.87 -4.67
C VAL A 120 -16.45 7.75 -3.87
N SER A 121 -17.77 7.60 -3.98
CA SER A 121 -18.57 6.69 -3.15
C SER A 121 -18.09 5.25 -3.15
N ASP A 122 -17.52 4.74 -4.24
CA ASP A 122 -17.13 3.32 -4.37
C ASP A 122 -15.72 3.15 -4.95
N GLY A 123 -14.87 4.17 -4.80
CA GLY A 123 -13.47 4.15 -5.25
C GLY A 123 -12.90 5.54 -5.51
N TRP A 124 -12.33 5.79 -6.69
CA TRP A 124 -11.63 7.05 -6.99
C TRP A 124 -11.92 7.58 -8.39
N THR A 125 -12.09 8.90 -8.50
CA THR A 125 -11.94 9.60 -9.78
C THR A 125 -10.46 9.90 -10.02
N VAL A 126 -10.00 9.56 -11.22
CA VAL A 126 -8.63 9.81 -11.69
C VAL A 126 -8.69 10.79 -12.85
N GLY A 127 -7.94 11.88 -12.75
CA GLY A 127 -7.68 12.82 -13.84
C GLY A 127 -6.19 12.79 -14.21
N ILE A 128 -5.91 12.67 -15.50
CA ILE A 128 -4.56 12.74 -16.07
C ILE A 128 -4.58 13.80 -17.17
N GLY A 129 -3.74 14.82 -17.04
CA GLY A 129 -3.64 15.93 -18.01
C GLY A 129 -2.22 16.09 -18.52
N ALA A 130 -2.08 16.42 -19.80
CA ALA A 130 -0.84 16.90 -20.40
C ALA A 130 -1.19 18.03 -21.40
N ALA A 131 -0.19 18.75 -21.91
CA ALA A 131 -0.47 19.94 -22.73
C ALA A 131 -1.35 19.60 -23.95
N GLY A 132 -2.59 20.13 -23.97
CA GLY A 132 -3.59 19.95 -25.02
C GLY A 132 -4.40 18.66 -24.94
N CYS A 133 -4.17 17.79 -23.94
CA CYS A 133 -4.87 16.52 -23.82
C CYS A 133 -5.20 16.15 -22.36
N ALA A 134 -6.30 15.43 -22.17
CA ALA A 134 -6.71 14.95 -20.86
C ALA A 134 -7.42 13.60 -20.95
N LEU A 135 -7.36 12.85 -19.85
CA LEU A 135 -8.08 11.63 -19.59
C LEU A 135 -8.69 11.73 -18.20
N CYS A 136 -9.97 11.41 -18.07
CA CYS A 136 -10.61 11.28 -16.77
C CYS A 136 -11.47 10.02 -16.73
N PHE A 137 -11.46 9.31 -15.62
CA PHE A 137 -12.23 8.09 -15.41
C PHE A 137 -12.41 7.82 -13.93
N ASP A 138 -13.42 7.03 -13.60
CA ASP A 138 -13.63 6.52 -12.25
C ASP A 138 -13.11 5.09 -12.15
N VAL A 139 -12.58 4.74 -11.00
CA VAL A 139 -12.14 3.40 -10.63
C VAL A 139 -13.04 2.93 -9.50
N LEU A 140 -13.88 1.92 -9.77
CA LEU A 140 -14.69 1.26 -8.75
C LEU A 140 -13.96 0.04 -8.20
N VAL A 141 -14.02 -0.16 -6.88
CA VAL A 141 -13.47 -1.34 -6.22
C VAL A 141 -14.59 -2.34 -6.00
N ALA A 142 -14.51 -3.48 -6.67
CA ALA A 142 -15.43 -4.59 -6.50
C ALA A 142 -14.67 -5.83 -6.03
N PRO A 143 -14.61 -6.08 -4.72
CA PRO A 143 -14.05 -7.31 -4.22
C PRO A 143 -14.91 -8.52 -4.63
N LEU A 144 -14.27 -9.63 -4.98
CA LEU A 144 -14.96 -10.90 -5.21
C LEU A 144 -14.08 -12.04 -4.68
N ASP A 145 -14.60 -12.79 -3.72
CA ASP A 145 -13.86 -13.85 -3.02
C ASP A 145 -12.51 -13.35 -2.48
N GLU A 146 -11.39 -13.96 -2.88
CA GLU A 146 -10.04 -13.59 -2.49
C GLU A 146 -9.45 -12.41 -3.31
N ASP A 147 -10.13 -12.05 -4.40
CA ASP A 147 -9.63 -11.11 -5.40
C ASP A 147 -10.23 -9.71 -5.22
N VAL A 148 -9.48 -8.71 -5.69
CA VAL A 148 -9.97 -7.33 -5.81
C VAL A 148 -10.04 -6.97 -7.28
N ARG A 149 -11.24 -6.61 -7.75
CA ARG A 149 -11.46 -6.15 -9.12
C ARG A 149 -11.57 -4.63 -9.12
N LEU A 150 -10.86 -4.01 -10.06
CA LEU A 150 -10.88 -2.58 -10.29
C LEU A 150 -11.54 -2.33 -11.64
N LEU A 151 -12.72 -1.70 -11.62
CA LEU A 151 -13.51 -1.42 -12.81
C LEU A 151 -13.31 0.02 -13.25
N VAL A 152 -13.08 0.22 -14.54
CA VAL A 152 -13.04 1.55 -15.14
C VAL A 152 -14.43 1.97 -15.57
N CYS A 153 -14.90 3.09 -15.03
CA CYS A 153 -16.19 3.70 -15.33
C CYS A 153 -16.01 5.13 -15.85
N ASN A 154 -17.02 5.66 -16.56
CA ASN A 154 -17.11 7.07 -16.98
C ASN A 154 -15.84 7.65 -17.65
N ALA A 155 -15.13 6.80 -18.40
CA ALA A 155 -13.89 7.18 -19.05
C ALA A 155 -14.15 8.17 -20.19
N ARG A 156 -13.50 9.32 -20.14
CA ARG A 156 -13.60 10.43 -21.10
C ARG A 156 -12.23 11.00 -21.41
N THR A 157 -12.06 11.48 -22.64
CA THR A 157 -10.81 12.08 -23.12
C THR A 157 -11.07 13.43 -23.77
N LEU A 158 -10.04 14.26 -23.78
CA LEU A 158 -9.99 15.50 -24.53
C LEU A 158 -8.67 15.54 -25.30
N GLY A 159 -8.69 15.95 -26.58
CA GLY A 159 -7.47 16.16 -27.37
C GLY A 159 -6.68 14.89 -27.70
N VAL A 160 -7.30 13.71 -27.59
CA VAL A 160 -6.67 12.41 -27.92
C VAL A 160 -7.62 11.60 -28.80
N GLN A 161 -7.09 10.96 -29.86
CA GLN A 161 -7.86 10.14 -30.80
C GLN A 161 -8.13 8.70 -30.29
N ALA A 162 -7.39 8.26 -29.27
CA ALA A 162 -7.54 6.93 -28.70
C ALA A 162 -8.81 6.79 -27.84
N VAL A 163 -9.35 5.57 -27.78
CA VAL A 163 -10.54 5.24 -26.99
C VAL A 163 -10.26 5.45 -25.50
N ALA A 164 -11.08 6.30 -24.86
CA ALA A 164 -10.91 6.72 -23.47
C ALA A 164 -10.79 5.54 -22.49
N ARG A 165 -11.68 4.55 -22.61
CA ARG A 165 -11.67 3.35 -21.76
C ARG A 165 -10.38 2.54 -21.90
N SER A 166 -9.84 2.43 -23.11
CA SER A 166 -8.58 1.72 -23.35
C SER A 166 -7.39 2.44 -22.71
N LEU A 167 -7.36 3.78 -22.74
CA LEU A 167 -6.33 4.57 -22.05
C LEU A 167 -6.45 4.47 -20.53
N ALA A 168 -7.65 4.54 -19.99
CA ALA A 168 -7.91 4.38 -18.56
C ALA A 168 -7.47 3.00 -18.04
N LEU A 169 -7.78 1.92 -18.77
CA LEU A 169 -7.32 0.58 -18.42
C LEU A 169 -5.79 0.45 -18.46
N ARG A 170 -5.13 1.09 -19.44
CA ARG A 170 -3.66 1.12 -19.49
C ARG A 170 -3.07 1.88 -18.30
N ALA A 171 -3.64 3.04 -17.94
CA ALA A 171 -3.21 3.82 -16.79
C ALA A 171 -3.30 2.97 -15.50
N LEU A 172 -4.47 2.36 -15.29
CA LEU A 172 -4.75 1.53 -14.12
C LEU A 172 -3.83 0.30 -14.06
N LEU A 173 -3.63 -0.39 -15.19
CA LEU A 173 -2.72 -1.54 -15.23
C LEU A 173 -1.26 -1.13 -14.98
N ARG A 174 -0.81 0.02 -15.49
CA ARG A 174 0.55 0.53 -15.28
C ARG A 174 0.84 0.82 -13.80
N VAL A 175 -0.14 1.34 -13.05
CA VAL A 175 0.04 1.60 -11.61
C VAL A 175 -0.05 0.32 -10.77
N CYS A 176 -0.92 -0.61 -11.14
CA CYS A 176 -1.15 -1.86 -10.41
C CYS A 176 -0.11 -2.95 -10.69
N LYS A 177 0.68 -2.87 -11.77
CA LYS A 177 1.76 -3.82 -12.03
C LYS A 177 2.85 -3.79 -10.93
N PRO A 178 3.45 -4.95 -10.57
CA PRO A 178 3.24 -6.28 -11.15
C PRO A 178 2.09 -7.08 -10.49
N TRP A 179 1.24 -6.45 -9.68
CA TRP A 179 0.27 -7.18 -8.86
C TRP A 179 -1.06 -7.51 -9.54
N ALA A 180 -1.34 -6.85 -10.67
CA ALA A 180 -2.60 -7.02 -11.37
C ALA A 180 -2.44 -7.44 -12.82
N THR A 181 -3.46 -8.12 -13.31
CA THR A 181 -3.68 -8.46 -14.71
C THR A 181 -4.93 -7.76 -15.23
N ALA A 182 -5.09 -7.66 -16.55
CA ALA A 182 -6.30 -7.11 -17.15
C ALA A 182 -7.05 -8.24 -17.89
N VAL A 183 -8.33 -8.41 -17.57
CA VAL A 183 -9.20 -9.44 -18.16
C VAL A 183 -10.56 -8.81 -18.45
N GLY A 184 -11.04 -8.90 -19.70
CA GLY A 184 -12.40 -8.45 -20.06
C GLY A 184 -12.71 -6.98 -19.75
N GLY A 185 -11.69 -6.10 -19.72
CA GLY A 185 -11.88 -4.69 -19.38
C GLY A 185 -11.97 -4.40 -17.87
N VAL A 186 -11.50 -5.33 -17.04
CA VAL A 186 -11.36 -5.20 -15.58
C VAL A 186 -9.89 -5.44 -15.22
N VAL A 187 -9.37 -4.72 -14.22
CA VAL A 187 -8.04 -4.97 -13.66
C VAL A 187 -8.20 -5.79 -12.38
N ILE A 188 -7.57 -6.96 -12.31
CA ILE A 188 -7.75 -7.94 -11.24
C ILE A 188 -6.46 -8.06 -10.43
N VAL A 189 -6.55 -7.83 -9.12
CA VAL A 189 -5.51 -8.16 -8.16
C VAL A 189 -5.88 -9.49 -7.51
N GLU A 190 -5.27 -10.56 -8.01
CA GLU A 190 -5.52 -11.91 -7.51
C GLU A 190 -4.97 -12.10 -6.10
N ARG A 191 -5.77 -12.73 -5.23
CA ARG A 191 -5.40 -13.10 -3.87
C ARG A 191 -4.82 -11.91 -3.10
N ALA A 192 -5.51 -10.76 -3.19
CA ALA A 192 -5.00 -9.47 -2.74
C ALA A 192 -4.55 -9.50 -1.27
N ALA A 193 -5.35 -10.12 -0.39
CA ALA A 193 -5.01 -10.28 1.03
C ALA A 193 -3.68 -11.02 1.22
N SER A 194 -3.49 -12.13 0.49
CA SER A 194 -2.27 -12.94 0.51
C SER A 194 -1.05 -12.11 0.13
N ARG A 195 -1.15 -11.32 -0.95
CA ARG A 195 -0.04 -10.49 -1.42
C ARG A 195 0.35 -9.43 -0.39
N VAL A 196 -0.63 -8.79 0.22
CA VAL A 196 -0.40 -7.78 1.27
C VAL A 196 0.33 -8.38 2.45
N VAL A 197 -0.17 -9.49 3.03
CA VAL A 197 0.46 -10.08 4.23
C VAL A 197 1.82 -10.72 3.92
N GLN A 198 2.02 -11.25 2.71
CA GLN A 198 3.31 -11.81 2.26
C GLN A 198 4.38 -10.74 2.06
N GLN A 199 3.99 -9.50 1.78
CA GLN A 199 4.92 -8.37 1.74
C GLN A 199 5.11 -7.73 3.12
N LEU A 200 4.02 -7.58 3.89
CA LEU A 200 4.05 -6.87 5.17
C LEU A 200 4.80 -7.63 6.26
N LEU A 201 4.47 -8.91 6.48
CA LEU A 201 4.99 -9.64 7.65
C LEU A 201 6.49 -9.90 7.62
N PRO A 202 7.13 -10.20 6.48
CA PRO A 202 8.59 -10.33 6.44
C PRO A 202 9.31 -9.05 6.87
N LEU A 203 8.74 -7.86 6.63
CA LEU A 203 9.30 -6.58 7.09
C LEU A 203 9.29 -6.46 8.62
N ALA A 204 8.39 -7.16 9.31
CA ALA A 204 8.36 -7.28 10.77
C ALA A 204 9.14 -8.52 11.29
N GLY A 205 9.85 -9.24 10.41
CA GLY A 205 10.55 -10.47 10.76
C GLY A 205 9.62 -11.66 11.04
N MET A 206 8.34 -11.58 10.67
CA MET A 206 7.33 -12.61 10.91
C MET A 206 7.08 -13.45 9.65
N ARG A 207 6.73 -14.72 9.84
CA ARG A 207 6.25 -15.59 8.77
C ARG A 207 4.84 -15.19 8.33
N ALA A 208 4.61 -15.11 7.01
CA ALA A 208 3.29 -14.87 6.42
C ALA A 208 2.24 -15.88 6.93
N PRO A 209 1.02 -15.44 7.27
CA PRO A 209 -0.02 -16.29 7.80
C PRO A 209 -0.72 -17.09 6.70
N SER A 210 -1.54 -18.06 7.08
CA SER A 210 -2.58 -18.59 6.19
C SER A 210 -3.68 -17.54 6.00
N VAL A 211 -4.14 -17.41 4.76
CA VAL A 211 -5.31 -16.60 4.36
C VAL A 211 -6.41 -17.48 3.75
N ALA A 212 -6.35 -18.80 3.95
CA ALA A 212 -7.34 -19.71 3.37
C ALA A 212 -8.75 -19.40 3.90
N GLY A 213 -9.74 -19.33 2.99
CA GLY A 213 -11.15 -19.09 3.33
C GLY A 213 -11.49 -17.62 3.57
N TRP A 214 -10.58 -16.68 3.28
CA TRP A 214 -10.81 -15.26 3.45
C TRP A 214 -11.57 -14.65 2.28
N ARG A 215 -12.55 -13.80 2.58
CA ARG A 215 -13.31 -13.05 1.57
C ARG A 215 -13.38 -11.58 1.95
N TRP A 216 -13.28 -10.71 0.96
CA TRP A 216 -13.48 -9.28 1.18
C TRP A 216 -14.97 -9.00 1.42
N HIS A 217 -15.30 -8.28 2.49
CA HIS A 217 -16.69 -8.11 2.92
C HIS A 217 -17.18 -6.66 2.97
N ALA A 218 -16.28 -5.67 3.03
CA ALA A 218 -16.70 -4.27 3.01
C ALA A 218 -15.65 -3.35 2.40
N LEU A 219 -16.11 -2.36 1.64
CA LEU A 219 -15.37 -1.14 1.30
C LEU A 219 -15.91 -0.05 2.23
N ASP A 220 -15.08 0.48 3.12
CA ASP A 220 -15.41 1.56 4.05
C ASP A 220 -14.77 2.87 3.55
N LEU A 221 -15.56 3.67 2.84
CA LEU A 221 -15.07 4.83 2.09
C LEU A 221 -14.99 6.11 2.91
N ALA A 222 -15.55 6.12 4.13
CA ALA A 222 -15.36 7.22 5.07
C ALA A 222 -13.88 7.39 5.47
N VAL A 223 -13.07 6.34 5.27
CA VAL A 223 -11.64 6.30 5.64
C VAL A 223 -10.73 5.81 4.50
N ASN A 224 -11.28 5.58 3.29
CA ASN A 224 -10.60 4.87 2.19
C ASN A 224 -10.13 3.45 2.57
N VAL A 225 -10.87 2.70 3.40
CA VAL A 225 -10.42 1.40 3.94
C VAL A 225 -11.25 0.22 3.42
N ALA A 226 -10.66 -0.78 2.77
CA ALA A 226 -11.30 -2.08 2.57
C ALA A 226 -11.08 -3.00 3.78
N GLN A 227 -12.15 -3.66 4.23
CA GLN A 227 -12.14 -4.60 5.35
C GLN A 227 -12.39 -6.04 4.87
N LEU A 228 -11.61 -6.95 5.44
CA LEU A 228 -11.70 -8.40 5.29
C LEU A 228 -12.20 -9.03 6.58
N SER A 229 -13.05 -10.04 6.49
CA SER A 229 -13.44 -10.93 7.58
C SER A 229 -13.43 -12.39 7.12
N GLY A 230 -13.22 -13.32 8.05
CA GLY A 230 -13.23 -14.75 7.76
C GLY A 230 -14.66 -15.31 7.81
N GLY A 231 -15.04 -16.07 6.78
CA GLY A 231 -16.17 -16.99 6.88
C GLY A 231 -15.82 -18.13 7.82
N THR A 232 -16.72 -18.45 8.74
CA THR A 232 -16.61 -19.64 9.59
C THR A 232 -17.11 -20.86 8.85
#